data_AF-A0A553AGI8-F1
#
_entry.id   AF-A0A553AGI8-F1
#
_cell.length_a   1.000
_cell.length_b   1.000
_cell.length_c   1.000
_cell.angle_alpha   90.00
_cell.angle_beta   90.00
_cell.angle_gamma   90.00
#
_symmetry.space_group_name_H-M   'P 1'
#
loop_
_entity.id
_entity.type
_entity.pdbx_description
1 polymer ?
#
loop_
_entity_poly.entity_id
_entity_poly.type
_entity_poly.pdbx_seq_one_letter_code
_entity_poly.pdbx_strand_id
1 'polypeptide(L)'
;MSSKFRNTAAIIAIVTGLGGAALAQTATPTTPEAPQPPAAPVTVTVDTLPDVLKALNLQNIDIDQDGRRTDVEGTLADGTQIEAKLDRAGQLRKIEADDDAPLPASVIEALVPEAVRSSDIYSQFATVEEIGLPPAESQMSGVMIEGSDALGEDLRAIFAEDGSLVRFGRGDDDRRDRRDRRGDRSERGGHFGGKHGDQGGRGGDHGPKGDQARGDRPGGDGPAMGGGQPTAQLDDASVTTILTDAGYADLGSITRDGPRTTVEAVNAAGENVTVELNPRGEVVRETAR
;
A
#
# COMPACT_ATOMS: atom_id res chain seq x y z
N MET A 1 -28.15 -33.16 -45.57
CA MET A 1 -28.83 -32.02 -46.22
C MET A 1 -28.49 -30.78 -45.40
N SER A 2 -27.37 -30.12 -45.71
CA SER A 2 -27.30 -28.90 -46.53
C SER A 2 -27.77 -27.65 -45.78
N SER A 3 -26.76 -26.86 -45.40
CA SER A 3 -26.70 -25.41 -45.10
C SER A 3 -27.85 -24.55 -45.60
N LYS A 4 -28.13 -23.45 -44.86
CA LYS A 4 -28.71 -22.15 -45.25
C LYS A 4 -28.94 -21.31 -43.97
N PHE A 5 -28.68 -20.02 -43.80
CA PHE A 5 -28.23 -18.93 -44.65
C PHE A 5 -27.57 -17.85 -43.78
N ARG A 6 -26.56 -17.18 -44.36
CA ARG A 6 -25.97 -15.91 -43.93
C ARG A 6 -27.02 -14.81 -43.97
N ASN A 7 -27.04 -13.90 -42.99
CA ASN A 7 -27.83 -12.68 -43.07
C ASN A 7 -26.96 -11.48 -43.45
N THR A 8 -27.51 -10.76 -44.40
CA THR A 8 -26.87 -9.79 -45.31
C THR A 8 -27.06 -8.37 -44.78
N ALA A 9 -26.05 -7.53 -45.03
CA ALA A 9 -26.09 -6.09 -44.86
C ALA A 9 -27.03 -5.39 -45.85
N ALA A 10 -27.64 -4.27 -45.44
CA ALA A 10 -27.96 -3.04 -46.19
C ALA A 10 -28.84 -2.17 -45.25
N ILE A 11 -28.89 -0.83 -45.25
CA ILE A 11 -29.09 0.12 -46.35
C ILE A 11 -28.59 1.52 -45.93
N ILE A 12 -28.07 2.23 -46.91
CA ILE A 12 -27.64 3.63 -46.99
C ILE A 12 -28.81 4.61 -46.81
N ALA A 13 -28.62 5.69 -46.04
CA ALA A 13 -29.43 6.89 -46.15
C ALA A 13 -28.53 8.12 -46.36
N ILE A 14 -28.63 8.73 -47.55
CA ILE A 14 -28.05 10.02 -47.90
C ILE A 14 -29.16 11.06 -47.72
N VAL A 15 -28.96 12.06 -46.87
CA VAL A 15 -29.80 13.26 -46.79
C VAL A 15 -28.94 14.46 -47.15
N THR A 16 -29.25 15.06 -48.29
CA THR A 16 -28.70 16.32 -48.78
C THR A 16 -29.59 17.46 -48.29
N GLY A 17 -29.05 18.39 -47.50
CA GLY A 17 -29.75 19.59 -47.05
C GLY A 17 -28.80 20.76 -46.94
N LEU A 18 -28.95 21.72 -47.86
CA LEU A 18 -28.29 23.03 -47.86
C LEU A 18 -29.07 24.00 -46.96
N GLY A 19 -28.38 24.66 -46.02
CA GLY A 19 -28.90 25.75 -45.21
C GLY A 19 -27.78 26.36 -44.36
N GLY A 20 -27.46 27.63 -44.58
CA GLY A 20 -26.28 28.30 -44.05
C GLY A 20 -26.37 28.83 -42.61
N ALA A 21 -25.19 29.26 -42.15
CA ALA A 21 -24.87 30.13 -41.01
C ALA A 21 -25.02 29.57 -39.58
N ALA A 22 -23.95 28.99 -39.07
CA ALA A 22 -23.31 29.33 -37.79
C ALA A 22 -21.99 28.55 -37.65
N LEU A 23 -20.86 29.24 -37.51
CA LEU A 23 -19.61 28.62 -37.07
C LEU A 23 -19.70 28.35 -35.57
N ALA A 24 -20.44 27.32 -35.19
CA ALA A 24 -20.27 26.68 -33.90
C ALA A 24 -19.37 25.46 -34.15
N GLN A 25 -18.16 25.46 -33.57
CA GLN A 25 -17.39 24.25 -33.40
C GLN A 25 -18.26 23.28 -32.60
N THR A 26 -18.94 22.38 -33.30
CA THR A 26 -19.44 21.16 -32.70
C THR A 26 -18.23 20.37 -32.25
N ALA A 27 -17.90 20.49 -30.97
CA ALA A 27 -17.32 19.40 -30.23
C ALA A 27 -18.13 18.15 -30.62
N THR A 28 -17.47 17.16 -31.20
CA THR A 28 -18.04 15.82 -31.34
C THR A 28 -18.60 15.43 -29.97
N PRO A 29 -19.90 15.10 -29.85
CA PRO A 29 -20.39 14.54 -28.62
C PRO A 29 -19.62 13.24 -28.41
N THR A 30 -18.77 13.21 -27.39
CA THR A 30 -18.25 11.97 -26.81
C THR A 30 -19.48 11.13 -26.50
N THR A 31 -19.67 10.08 -27.30
CA THR A 31 -20.62 9.03 -26.95
C THR A 31 -20.23 8.57 -25.55
N PRO A 32 -21.16 8.49 -24.58
CA PRO A 32 -20.86 7.91 -23.28
C PRO A 32 -20.29 6.52 -23.53
N GLU A 33 -18.99 6.36 -23.28
CA GLU A 33 -18.33 5.07 -23.35
C GLU A 33 -19.04 4.18 -22.34
N ALA A 34 -19.74 3.16 -22.86
CA ALA A 34 -20.32 2.15 -22.01
C ALA A 34 -19.19 1.59 -21.12
N PRO A 35 -19.42 1.37 -19.82
CA PRO A 35 -18.39 0.86 -18.93
C PRO A 35 -17.74 -0.36 -19.57
N GLN A 36 -16.45 -0.23 -19.90
CA GLN A 36 -15.70 -1.33 -20.48
C GLN A 36 -15.79 -2.52 -19.51
N PRO A 37 -16.10 -3.73 -20.02
CA PRO A 37 -15.99 -4.92 -19.19
C PRO A 37 -14.59 -4.97 -18.55
N PRO A 38 -14.46 -5.40 -17.28
CA PRO A 38 -13.16 -5.53 -16.65
C PRO A 38 -12.23 -6.31 -17.57
N ALA A 39 -11.04 -5.77 -17.82
CA ALA A 39 -10.06 -6.40 -18.71
C ALA A 39 -9.87 -7.86 -18.30
N ALA A 40 -10.01 -8.77 -19.28
CA ALA A 40 -9.77 -10.18 -19.04
C ALA A 40 -8.33 -10.36 -18.53
N PRO A 41 -8.08 -11.28 -17.57
CA PRO A 41 -6.73 -11.55 -17.10
C PRO A 41 -5.85 -11.93 -18.30
N VAL A 42 -4.72 -11.25 -18.43
CA VAL A 42 -3.74 -11.56 -19.49
C VAL A 42 -2.96 -12.79 -19.03
N THR A 43 -2.90 -13.83 -19.86
CA THR A 43 -2.01 -14.96 -19.59
C THR A 43 -0.58 -14.52 -19.85
N VAL A 44 0.24 -14.48 -18.81
CA VAL A 44 1.66 -14.14 -18.93
C VAL A 44 2.43 -15.40 -19.33
N THR A 45 3.33 -15.26 -20.29
CA THR A 45 4.26 -16.28 -20.74
C THR A 45 5.62 -15.62 -20.95
N VAL A 46 6.68 -16.41 -21.13
CA VAL A 46 8.04 -15.90 -21.36
C VAL A 46 8.09 -14.90 -22.54
N ASP A 47 7.31 -15.15 -23.60
CA ASP A 47 7.22 -14.26 -24.77
C ASP A 47 6.49 -12.93 -24.49
N THR A 48 5.62 -12.90 -23.48
CA THR A 48 4.80 -11.74 -23.13
C THR A 48 5.29 -11.01 -21.88
N LEU A 49 6.48 -11.35 -21.36
CA LEU A 49 7.08 -10.63 -20.24
C LEU A 49 7.34 -9.15 -20.61
N PRO A 50 7.28 -8.24 -19.61
CA PRO A 50 7.72 -6.85 -19.79
C PRO A 50 9.16 -6.75 -20.29
N ASP A 51 9.43 -5.71 -21.09
CA ASP A 51 10.75 -5.51 -21.71
C ASP A 51 11.88 -5.40 -20.69
N VAL A 52 11.62 -4.83 -19.51
CA VAL A 52 12.60 -4.76 -18.42
C VAL A 52 13.04 -6.15 -17.93
N LEU A 53 12.11 -7.12 -17.83
CA LEU A 53 12.45 -8.49 -17.43
C LEU A 53 13.13 -9.27 -18.56
N LYS A 54 12.74 -9.00 -19.81
CA LYS A 54 13.41 -9.59 -20.99
C LYS A 54 14.85 -9.11 -21.12
N ALA A 55 15.10 -7.83 -20.86
CA ALA A 55 16.43 -7.23 -20.94
C ALA A 55 17.41 -7.82 -19.92
N LEU A 56 16.91 -8.36 -18.80
CA LEU A 56 17.72 -9.05 -17.80
C LEU A 56 18.26 -10.40 -18.27
N ASN A 57 17.74 -10.98 -19.36
CA ASN A 57 18.14 -12.29 -19.87
C ASN A 57 18.11 -13.38 -18.78
N LEU A 58 17.03 -13.39 -17.99
CA LEU A 58 16.83 -14.36 -16.90
C LEU A 58 16.85 -15.80 -17.43
N GLN A 59 17.45 -16.68 -16.64
CA GLN A 59 17.51 -18.13 -16.84
C GLN A 59 16.56 -18.82 -15.86
N ASN A 60 16.21 -20.08 -16.12
CA ASN A 60 15.35 -20.90 -15.25
C ASN A 60 14.05 -20.18 -14.83
N ILE A 61 13.39 -19.54 -15.80
CA ILE A 61 12.22 -18.73 -15.53
C ILE A 61 11.06 -19.63 -15.07
N ASP A 62 10.53 -19.37 -13.88
CA ASP A 62 9.28 -19.92 -13.39
C ASP A 62 8.21 -18.83 -13.35
N ILE A 63 6.98 -19.18 -13.75
CA ILE A 63 5.86 -18.23 -13.81
C ILE A 63 4.69 -18.85 -13.07
N ASP A 64 4.41 -18.34 -11.88
CA ASP A 64 3.22 -18.71 -11.11
C ASP A 64 2.10 -17.69 -11.34
N GLN A 65 0.91 -18.19 -11.70
CA GLN A 65 -0.28 -17.37 -11.97
C GLN A 65 -1.41 -17.76 -11.01
N ASP A 66 -1.54 -17.01 -9.92
CA ASP A 66 -2.52 -17.28 -8.86
C ASP A 66 -3.87 -16.54 -9.08
N GLY A 67 -4.21 -16.15 -10.31
CA GLY A 67 -5.47 -15.48 -10.65
C GLY A 67 -5.69 -14.08 -10.02
N ARG A 68 -4.84 -13.67 -9.05
CA ARG A 68 -4.82 -12.34 -8.43
C ARG A 68 -3.59 -11.55 -8.84
N ARG A 69 -2.45 -12.23 -8.98
CA ARG A 69 -1.15 -11.72 -9.41
C ARG A 69 -0.45 -12.76 -10.28
N THR A 70 0.64 -12.33 -10.88
CA THR A 70 1.58 -13.22 -11.54
C THR A 70 2.94 -12.98 -10.95
N ASP A 71 3.53 -14.02 -10.37
CA ASP A 71 4.87 -13.98 -9.84
C ASP A 71 5.81 -14.64 -10.88
N VAL A 72 6.89 -13.97 -11.22
CA VAL A 72 7.89 -14.41 -12.18
C VAL A 72 9.23 -14.48 -11.47
N GLU A 73 9.76 -15.69 -11.34
CA GLU A 73 11.06 -15.95 -10.74
C GLU A 73 12.06 -16.30 -11.85
N GLY A 74 13.30 -15.87 -11.70
CA GLY A 74 14.36 -16.23 -12.64
C GLY A 74 15.75 -15.95 -12.08
N THR A 75 16.77 -16.57 -12.67
CA THR A 75 18.17 -16.42 -12.24
C THR A 75 18.95 -15.58 -13.25
N LEU A 76 19.70 -14.59 -12.76
CA LEU A 76 20.68 -13.86 -13.56
C LEU A 76 21.91 -14.74 -13.87
N ALA A 77 22.73 -14.29 -14.82
CA ALA A 77 23.91 -15.04 -15.25
C ALA A 77 25.00 -15.18 -14.17
N ASP A 78 25.00 -14.30 -13.16
CA ASP A 78 25.86 -14.34 -11.99
C ASP A 78 25.34 -15.26 -10.86
N GLY A 79 24.13 -15.80 -11.01
CA GLY A 79 23.48 -16.67 -10.04
C GLY A 79 22.48 -15.97 -9.11
N THR A 80 22.35 -14.64 -9.17
CA THR A 80 21.37 -13.91 -8.36
C THR A 80 19.95 -14.26 -8.81
N GLN A 81 19.06 -14.56 -7.85
CA GLN A 81 17.65 -14.78 -8.14
C GLN A 81 16.89 -13.46 -8.13
N ILE A 82 15.98 -13.31 -9.08
CA ILE A 82 15.12 -12.14 -9.27
C ILE A 82 13.68 -12.62 -9.19
N GLU A 83 12.89 -12.01 -8.32
CA GLU A 83 11.45 -12.17 -8.26
C GLU A 83 10.77 -10.89 -8.77
N ALA A 84 9.84 -11.05 -9.71
CA ALA A 84 9.07 -9.96 -10.28
C ALA A 84 7.57 -10.24 -10.15
N LYS A 85 6.85 -9.30 -9.55
CA LYS A 85 5.40 -9.40 -9.38
C LYS A 85 4.69 -8.53 -10.40
N LEU A 86 3.77 -9.13 -11.14
CA LEU A 86 2.93 -8.46 -12.13
C LEU A 86 1.48 -8.43 -11.66
N ASP A 87 0.76 -7.39 -12.07
CA ASP A 87 -0.68 -7.35 -11.88
C ASP A 87 -1.44 -8.24 -12.88
N ARG A 88 -2.77 -8.26 -12.76
CA ARG A 88 -3.67 -9.00 -13.64
C ARG A 88 -3.59 -8.59 -15.13
N ALA A 89 -3.11 -7.39 -15.41
CA ALA A 89 -2.90 -6.89 -16.77
C ALA A 89 -1.49 -7.21 -17.31
N GLY A 90 -0.66 -7.91 -16.53
CA GLY A 90 0.71 -8.25 -16.89
C GLY A 90 1.67 -7.06 -16.78
N GLN A 91 1.32 -6.01 -16.03
CA GLN A 91 2.21 -4.88 -15.78
C GLN A 91 3.07 -5.14 -14.56
N LEU A 92 4.36 -4.78 -14.63
CA LEU A 92 5.28 -4.91 -13.51
C LEU A 92 4.82 -4.04 -12.34
N ARG A 93 4.76 -4.62 -11.14
CA ARG A 93 4.40 -3.93 -9.90
C ARG A 93 5.49 -3.99 -8.85
N LYS A 94 6.32 -5.02 -8.87
CA LYS A 94 7.46 -5.12 -7.98
C LYS A 94 8.54 -5.94 -8.67
N ILE A 95 9.80 -5.58 -8.43
CA ILE A 95 10.95 -6.41 -8.74
C ILE A 95 11.89 -6.39 -7.54
N GLU A 96 12.37 -7.56 -7.14
CA GLU A 96 13.30 -7.74 -6.02
C GLU A 96 14.40 -8.73 -6.41
N ALA A 97 15.57 -8.56 -5.82
CA ALA A 97 16.66 -9.52 -5.87
C ALA A 97 16.75 -10.25 -4.52
N ASP A 98 16.84 -11.57 -4.58
CA ASP A 98 16.92 -12.41 -3.38
C ASP A 98 18.29 -12.31 -2.69
N ASP A 99 18.35 -12.79 -1.44
CA ASP A 99 19.56 -12.85 -0.62
C ASP A 99 20.26 -11.48 -0.44
N ASP A 100 19.47 -10.41 -0.34
CA ASP A 100 19.91 -9.02 -0.17
C ASP A 100 20.88 -8.56 -1.29
N ALA A 101 20.76 -9.17 -2.48
CA ALA A 101 21.59 -8.84 -3.62
C ALA A 101 21.17 -7.51 -4.28
N PRO A 102 22.11 -6.75 -4.88
CA PRO A 102 21.76 -5.55 -5.63
C PRO A 102 20.99 -5.88 -6.91
N LEU A 103 19.93 -5.12 -7.17
CA LEU A 103 19.29 -5.06 -8.47
C LEU A 103 20.26 -4.52 -9.53
N PRO A 104 20.23 -5.05 -10.77
CA PRO A 104 21.05 -4.54 -11.86
C PRO A 104 20.78 -3.07 -12.15
N ALA A 105 21.84 -2.30 -12.40
CA ALA A 105 21.74 -0.86 -12.68
C ALA A 105 20.78 -0.54 -13.85
N SER A 106 20.71 -1.41 -14.85
CA SER A 106 19.78 -1.26 -15.99
C SER A 106 18.30 -1.29 -15.57
N VAL A 107 17.95 -2.09 -14.56
CA VAL A 107 16.59 -2.14 -13.99
C VAL A 107 16.30 -0.86 -13.23
N ILE A 108 17.25 -0.46 -12.38
CA ILE A 108 17.14 0.76 -11.58
C ILE A 108 16.93 1.97 -12.50
N GLU A 109 17.73 2.11 -13.56
CA GLU A 109 17.61 3.21 -14.52
C GLU A 109 16.30 3.18 -15.31
N ALA A 110 15.76 2.00 -15.60
CA ALA A 110 14.52 1.84 -16.34
C ALA A 110 13.27 2.12 -15.48
N LEU A 111 13.31 1.79 -14.19
CA LEU A 111 12.14 1.84 -13.30
C LEU A 111 12.16 3.04 -12.35
N VAL A 112 13.33 3.57 -12.01
CA VAL A 112 13.46 4.71 -11.08
C VAL A 112 13.64 6.01 -11.87
N PRO A 113 12.67 6.95 -11.80
CA PRO A 113 12.77 8.25 -12.45
C PRO A 113 14.06 8.99 -12.07
N GLU A 114 14.59 9.77 -13.00
CA GLU A 114 15.82 10.56 -12.77
C GLU A 114 15.69 11.50 -11.57
N ALA A 115 14.52 12.11 -11.39
CA ALA A 115 14.23 12.98 -10.25
C ALA A 115 14.44 12.26 -8.90
N VAL A 116 13.99 11.00 -8.79
CA VAL A 116 14.21 10.16 -7.61
C VAL A 116 15.68 9.82 -7.44
N ARG A 117 16.37 9.43 -8.52
CA ARG A 117 17.81 9.10 -8.49
C ARG A 117 18.69 10.29 -8.09
N SER A 118 18.22 11.51 -8.36
CA SER A 118 18.91 12.75 -7.97
C SER A 118 18.65 13.21 -6.53
N SER A 119 17.76 12.53 -5.80
CA SER A 119 17.41 12.89 -4.42
C SER A 119 18.54 12.59 -3.43
N ASP A 120 18.73 13.45 -2.44
CA ASP A 120 19.66 13.21 -1.33
C ASP A 120 19.35 11.91 -0.58
N ILE A 121 18.07 11.52 -0.49
CA ILE A 121 17.68 10.26 0.15
C ILE A 121 18.14 9.05 -0.66
N TYR A 122 18.07 9.13 -1.98
CA TYR A 122 18.53 8.06 -2.85
C TYR A 122 20.03 7.79 -2.65
N SER A 123 20.83 8.82 -2.38
CA SER A 123 22.27 8.67 -2.10
C SER A 123 22.61 7.90 -0.82
N GLN A 124 21.63 7.66 0.06
CA GLN A 124 21.82 6.90 1.29
C GLN A 124 21.76 5.39 1.05
N PHE A 125 21.17 4.96 -0.06
CA PHE A 125 21.18 3.55 -0.47
C PHE A 125 22.55 3.19 -1.03
N ALA A 126 23.26 2.31 -0.33
CA ALA A 126 24.47 1.69 -0.86
C ALA A 126 24.11 0.56 -1.83
N THR A 127 23.03 -0.16 -1.53
CA THR A 127 22.49 -1.27 -2.32
C THR A 127 21.00 -1.02 -2.51
N VAL A 128 20.50 -1.21 -3.73
CA VAL A 128 19.06 -1.23 -4.03
C VAL A 128 18.68 -2.67 -4.32
N GLU A 129 17.79 -3.23 -3.53
CA GLU A 129 17.43 -4.67 -3.56
C GLU A 129 16.01 -4.87 -4.10
N GLU A 130 15.13 -3.90 -3.88
CA GLU A 130 13.72 -3.95 -4.30
C GLU A 130 13.24 -2.62 -4.87
N ILE A 131 12.46 -2.69 -5.95
CA ILE A 131 11.72 -1.57 -6.52
C ILE A 131 10.24 -1.95 -6.63
N GLY A 132 9.39 -1.19 -5.95
CA GLY A 132 7.93 -1.27 -6.03
C GLY A 132 7.34 -0.14 -6.87
N LEU A 133 6.38 -0.46 -7.73
CA LEU A 133 5.63 0.48 -8.54
C LEU A 133 4.19 0.57 -8.03
N PRO A 134 3.56 1.76 -8.08
CA PRO A 134 2.21 1.92 -7.57
C PRO A 134 1.23 1.09 -8.43
N PRO A 135 0.13 0.58 -7.86
CA PRO A 135 -0.94 -0.02 -8.67
C PRO A 135 -1.51 1.03 -9.62
N ALA A 136 -1.88 0.62 -10.85
CA ALA A 136 -2.45 1.54 -11.85
C ALA A 136 -3.72 2.27 -11.37
N GLU A 137 -4.44 1.72 -10.39
CA GLU A 137 -5.68 2.29 -9.84
C GLU A 137 -5.48 3.04 -8.51
N SER A 138 -4.24 3.14 -8.01
CA SER A 138 -3.97 3.84 -6.75
C SER A 138 -3.86 5.35 -6.95
N GLN A 139 -4.58 6.11 -6.12
CA GLN A 139 -4.43 7.57 -6.05
C GLN A 139 -3.07 7.98 -5.45
N MET A 140 -2.42 7.10 -4.68
CA MET A 140 -1.03 7.27 -4.27
C MET A 140 -0.13 6.78 -5.41
N SER A 141 0.44 7.75 -6.13
CA SER A 141 1.43 7.54 -7.18
C SER A 141 2.81 7.66 -6.56
N GLY A 142 3.64 6.63 -6.68
CA GLY A 142 5.02 6.71 -6.23
C GLY A 142 5.81 5.42 -6.34
N VAL A 143 7.11 5.57 -6.60
CA VAL A 143 8.08 4.47 -6.66
C VAL A 143 8.60 4.21 -5.25
N MET A 144 8.50 2.96 -4.82
CA MET A 144 9.09 2.47 -3.58
C MET A 144 10.46 1.85 -3.89
N ILE A 145 11.44 2.18 -3.07
CA ILE A 145 12.80 1.64 -3.14
C ILE A 145 13.11 1.07 -1.76
N GLU A 146 13.53 -0.19 -1.73
CA GLU A 146 14.05 -0.87 -0.55
C GLU A 146 15.44 -1.43 -0.86
N GLY A 147 16.30 -1.43 0.15
CA GLY A 147 17.68 -1.84 0.04
C GLY A 147 18.42 -1.51 1.32
N SER A 148 19.75 -1.40 1.25
CA SER A 148 20.60 -1.24 2.43
C SER A 148 21.50 -0.02 2.32
N ASP A 149 21.85 0.57 3.45
CA ASP A 149 22.84 1.64 3.53
C ASP A 149 24.29 1.11 3.61
N ALA A 150 25.27 2.01 3.72
CA ALA A 150 26.68 1.65 3.77
C ALA A 150 27.08 0.83 5.02
N LEU A 151 26.25 0.80 6.06
CA LEU A 151 26.42 0.01 7.26
C LEU A 151 25.67 -1.33 7.20
N GLY A 152 24.91 -1.57 6.12
CA GLY A 152 24.05 -2.73 5.97
C GLY A 152 22.74 -2.60 6.74
N GLU A 153 22.31 -1.38 7.08
CA GLU A 153 20.99 -1.16 7.67
C GLU A 153 19.93 -1.03 6.57
N ASP A 154 18.83 -1.77 6.71
CA ASP A 154 17.70 -1.70 5.78
C ASP A 154 17.17 -0.27 5.69
N LEU A 155 16.92 0.16 4.47
CA LEU A 155 16.32 1.43 4.10
C LEU A 155 15.08 1.16 3.28
N ARG A 156 14.03 1.94 3.54
CA ARG A 156 12.87 2.01 2.65
C ARG A 156 12.51 3.46 2.39
N ALA A 157 12.35 3.80 1.12
CA ALA A 157 11.89 5.10 0.68
C ALA A 157 10.73 4.94 -0.30
N ILE A 158 9.76 5.85 -0.21
CA ILE A 158 8.69 6.00 -1.19
C ILE A 158 8.80 7.41 -1.73
N PHE A 159 8.88 7.54 -3.04
CA PHE A 159 8.96 8.81 -3.74
C PHE A 159 7.76 9.00 -4.65
N ALA A 160 7.26 10.22 -4.77
CA ALA A 160 6.31 10.58 -5.82
C ALA A 160 7.01 10.65 -7.19
N GLU A 161 6.23 10.74 -8.26
CA GLU A 161 6.75 10.75 -9.65
C GLU A 161 7.69 11.95 -9.93
N ASP A 162 7.51 13.06 -9.22
CA ASP A 162 8.32 14.26 -9.31
C ASP A 162 9.64 14.18 -8.54
N GLY A 163 9.92 13.05 -7.87
CA GLY A 163 11.10 12.86 -7.02
C GLY A 163 10.91 13.30 -5.57
N SER A 164 9.74 13.83 -5.20
CA SER A 164 9.44 14.25 -3.83
C SER A 164 9.37 13.04 -2.91
N LEU A 165 10.02 13.12 -1.75
CA LEU A 165 9.98 12.06 -0.75
C LEU A 165 8.59 12.03 -0.09
N VAL A 166 7.93 10.87 -0.14
CA VAL A 166 6.64 10.62 0.51
C VAL A 166 6.85 9.94 1.88
N ARG A 167 7.75 8.96 1.93
CA ARG A 167 8.06 8.22 3.17
C ARG A 167 9.52 7.80 3.13
N PHE A 168 10.19 7.84 4.28
CA PHE A 168 11.50 7.24 4.48
C PHE A 168 11.55 6.55 5.84
N GLY A 169 12.14 5.37 5.89
CA GLY A 169 12.30 4.56 7.10
C GLY A 169 13.64 3.82 7.09
N ARG A 170 14.16 3.57 8.28
CA ARG A 170 15.37 2.79 8.53
C ARG A 170 15.04 1.60 9.43
N GLY A 171 15.55 0.42 9.09
CA GLY A 171 15.40 -0.83 9.84
C GLY A 171 14.05 -1.54 9.70
N ASP A 172 13.93 -2.67 10.41
CA ASP A 172 12.76 -3.56 10.50
C ASP A 172 11.48 -2.92 11.09
N ASP A 173 11.54 -1.70 11.60
CA ASP A 173 10.49 -1.13 12.45
C ASP A 173 9.17 -0.88 11.70
N ASP A 174 9.19 -0.81 10.36
CA ASP A 174 7.98 -0.77 9.53
C ASP A 174 7.33 -2.16 9.30
N ARG A 175 8.01 -3.27 9.65
CA ARG A 175 7.46 -4.64 9.60
C ARG A 175 6.75 -5.04 10.90
N ARG A 176 7.03 -4.35 12.02
CA ARG A 176 6.51 -4.71 13.36
C ARG A 176 5.04 -4.33 13.59
N ASP A 177 4.51 -3.34 12.86
CA ASP A 177 3.13 -2.89 13.04
C ASP A 177 2.03 -3.85 12.52
N ARG A 178 2.39 -4.98 11.89
CA ARG A 178 1.43 -6.02 11.47
C ARG A 178 1.60 -7.39 12.12
N ARG A 179 2.77 -7.70 12.71
CA ARG A 179 2.99 -9.01 13.37
C ARG A 179 2.67 -9.00 14.87
N ASP A 180 2.69 -7.85 15.53
CA ASP A 180 2.53 -7.81 17.00
C ASP A 180 1.08 -7.76 17.50
N ARG A 181 0.07 -7.86 16.62
CA ARG A 181 -1.34 -8.05 17.03
C ARG A 181 -1.84 -9.50 16.98
N ARG A 182 -0.97 -10.47 16.66
CA ARG A 182 -1.32 -11.90 16.70
C ARG A 182 -0.35 -12.77 17.50
N GLY A 183 0.55 -12.18 18.28
CA GLY A 183 1.56 -12.91 19.05
C GLY A 183 1.39 -12.94 20.56
N ASP A 184 0.69 -11.98 21.18
CA ASP A 184 0.76 -11.82 22.64
C ASP A 184 -0.54 -12.20 23.37
N ARG A 185 -0.70 -13.53 23.54
CA ARG A 185 -1.59 -14.08 24.57
C ARG A 185 -0.91 -15.21 25.31
N SER A 186 0.28 -14.95 25.86
CA SER A 186 0.87 -15.84 26.85
C SER A 186 1.91 -15.16 27.73
N GLU A 187 1.55 -14.09 28.43
CA GLU A 187 2.26 -13.73 29.66
C GLU A 187 1.26 -13.42 30.78
N ARG A 188 0.83 -14.50 31.44
CA ARG A 188 0.39 -14.41 32.83
C ARG A 188 1.05 -15.54 33.63
N GLY A 189 2.02 -15.14 34.45
CA GLY A 189 2.44 -15.89 35.62
C GLY A 189 3.70 -16.72 35.41
N GLY A 190 4.84 -16.17 35.83
CA GLY A 190 6.04 -16.96 36.03
C GLY A 190 5.88 -17.99 37.15
N HIS A 191 6.76 -18.99 37.17
CA HIS A 191 7.39 -19.52 38.37
C HIS A 191 8.59 -20.39 37.97
N PHE A 192 9.69 -20.16 38.67
CA PHE A 192 10.92 -20.93 38.71
C PHE A 192 10.65 -22.41 39.04
N GLY A 193 11.50 -23.32 38.53
CA GLY A 193 11.66 -24.64 39.13
C GLY A 193 12.14 -25.70 38.15
N GLY A 194 13.33 -26.27 38.40
CA GLY A 194 13.93 -27.29 37.56
C GLY A 194 13.42 -28.71 37.84
N LYS A 195 13.85 -29.63 36.95
CA LYS A 195 14.10 -31.08 37.09
C LYS A 195 13.07 -31.99 37.78
N HIS A 196 13.14 -33.26 37.34
CA HIS A 196 12.40 -34.48 37.76
C HIS A 196 11.05 -34.63 37.05
N GLY A 197 10.70 -35.75 36.43
CA GLY A 197 11.15 -37.14 36.60
C GLY A 197 9.90 -37.99 36.86
N ASP A 198 9.66 -38.96 35.98
CA ASP A 198 8.97 -40.25 36.19
C ASP A 198 7.72 -40.33 37.11
N GLN A 199 6.57 -40.65 36.50
CA GLN A 199 5.42 -41.45 36.98
C GLN A 199 4.17 -41.00 36.19
N GLY A 200 3.37 -41.83 35.52
CA GLY A 200 3.03 -43.22 35.80
C GLY A 200 1.56 -43.32 36.24
N GLY A 201 0.64 -43.50 35.28
CA GLY A 201 -0.56 -44.32 35.49
C GLY A 201 -1.94 -43.65 35.72
N ARG A 202 -2.94 -44.33 35.13
CA ARG A 202 -4.39 -44.43 35.45
C ARG A 202 -5.25 -43.20 35.06
N GLY A 203 -6.32 -43.29 34.28
CA GLY A 203 -7.29 -44.37 34.07
C GLY A 203 -8.51 -44.18 34.97
N GLY A 204 -9.69 -43.95 34.37
CA GLY A 204 -10.99 -44.28 34.99
C GLY A 204 -11.96 -43.13 35.34
N ASP A 205 -13.11 -43.17 34.67
CA ASP A 205 -14.48 -43.12 35.21
C ASP A 205 -15.14 -41.82 35.75
N HIS A 206 -16.20 -41.44 35.00
CA HIS A 206 -17.58 -41.14 35.41
C HIS A 206 -17.92 -40.51 36.78
N GLY A 207 -18.66 -39.39 36.75
CA GLY A 207 -19.81 -39.20 37.66
C GLY A 207 -20.29 -37.75 37.85
N PRO A 208 -21.62 -37.48 38.00
CA PRO A 208 -22.23 -36.17 37.74
C PRO A 208 -22.83 -35.45 38.99
N LYS A 209 -23.37 -34.25 38.75
CA LYS A 209 -24.35 -33.45 39.55
C LYS A 209 -23.82 -32.52 40.63
N GLY A 210 -24.43 -31.34 40.69
CA GLY A 210 -24.46 -30.51 41.90
C GLY A 210 -24.93 -29.08 41.65
N ASP A 211 -26.24 -28.89 41.48
CA ASP A 211 -26.91 -27.61 41.72
C ASP A 211 -26.55 -27.07 43.12
N GLN A 212 -26.22 -25.79 43.21
CA GLN A 212 -26.50 -24.98 44.40
C GLN A 212 -26.47 -23.49 44.04
N ALA A 213 -27.68 -22.95 43.97
CA ALA A 213 -27.94 -21.53 43.93
C ALA A 213 -27.96 -20.93 45.35
N ARG A 214 -27.69 -19.62 45.38
CA ARG A 214 -28.13 -18.59 46.35
C ARG A 214 -27.16 -18.21 47.48
N GLY A 215 -26.90 -16.90 47.55
CA GLY A 215 -26.26 -16.25 48.68
C GLY A 215 -25.91 -14.78 48.39
N ASP A 216 -26.95 -13.95 48.38
CA ASP A 216 -27.03 -12.48 48.53
C ASP A 216 -25.75 -11.65 48.67
N ARG A 217 -25.60 -10.61 47.83
CA ARG A 217 -25.07 -9.30 48.24
C ARG A 217 -25.76 -8.13 47.53
N PRO A 218 -26.01 -7.01 48.25
CA PRO A 218 -26.85 -5.90 47.83
C PRO A 218 -26.04 -4.79 47.12
N GLY A 219 -26.74 -3.97 46.34
CA GLY A 219 -26.42 -2.55 46.13
C GLY A 219 -25.16 -2.25 45.33
N GLY A 220 -25.36 -1.85 44.08
CA GLY A 220 -24.32 -1.21 43.29
C GLY A 220 -24.88 -0.89 41.92
N ASP A 221 -25.48 0.29 41.79
CA ASP A 221 -25.61 1.02 40.54
C ASP A 221 -24.23 1.13 39.87
N GLY A 222 -23.84 0.06 39.18
CA GLY A 222 -22.69 0.04 38.29
C GLY A 222 -23.12 0.69 36.98
N PRO A 223 -22.41 1.72 36.49
CA PRO A 223 -22.80 2.39 35.26
C PRO A 223 -22.89 1.35 34.15
N ALA A 224 -23.97 1.45 33.38
CA ALA A 224 -24.06 0.87 32.05
C ALA A 224 -22.70 1.06 31.37
N MET A 225 -22.19 0.00 30.74
CA MET A 225 -20.97 -0.04 29.92
C MET A 225 -21.10 1.02 28.81
N GLY A 226 -20.83 2.25 29.20
CA GLY A 226 -20.83 3.45 28.40
C GLY A 226 -19.46 3.59 27.80
N GLY A 227 -19.45 3.83 26.50
CA GLY A 227 -18.36 4.45 25.78
C GLY A 227 -17.08 3.64 25.79
N GLY A 228 -16.81 2.96 24.67
CA GLY A 228 -15.42 2.96 24.21
C GLY A 228 -14.93 4.39 24.32
N GLN A 229 -13.88 4.62 25.12
CA GLN A 229 -13.31 5.94 25.26
C GLN A 229 -13.11 6.48 23.85
N PRO A 230 -13.78 7.57 23.44
CA PRO A 230 -13.33 8.27 22.27
C PRO A 230 -11.86 8.57 22.55
N THR A 231 -10.98 8.17 21.65
CA THR A 231 -9.65 8.79 21.57
C THR A 231 -9.91 10.27 21.69
N ALA A 232 -9.47 10.90 22.79
CA ALA A 232 -9.81 12.28 23.09
C ALA A 232 -9.59 13.06 21.80
N GLN A 233 -10.69 13.55 21.21
CA GLN A 233 -10.60 14.24 19.93
C GLN A 233 -9.67 15.41 20.17
N LEU A 234 -8.60 15.49 19.38
CA LEU A 234 -7.63 16.57 19.46
C LEU A 234 -8.40 17.89 19.38
N ASP A 235 -8.47 18.63 20.48
CA ASP A 235 -9.23 19.87 20.56
C ASP A 235 -8.52 21.00 19.80
N ASP A 236 -9.27 22.03 19.40
CA ASP A 236 -8.73 23.11 18.56
C ASP A 236 -7.60 23.89 19.25
N ALA A 237 -7.64 23.99 20.59
CA ALA A 237 -6.59 24.65 21.36
C ALA A 237 -5.29 23.82 21.36
N SER A 238 -5.39 22.50 21.42
CA SER A 238 -4.27 21.56 21.32
C SER A 238 -3.65 21.61 19.92
N VAL A 239 -4.48 21.60 18.88
CA VAL A 239 -4.04 21.78 17.48
C VAL A 239 -3.25 23.08 17.31
N THR A 240 -3.79 24.19 17.82
CA THR A 240 -3.15 25.51 17.74
C THR A 240 -1.80 25.51 18.45
N THR A 241 -1.74 24.92 19.65
CA THR A 241 -0.51 24.85 20.46
C THR A 241 0.58 24.03 19.76
N ILE A 242 0.21 22.86 19.23
CA ILE A 242 1.13 21.96 18.52
C ILE A 242 1.70 22.65 17.28
N LEU A 243 0.85 23.27 16.45
CA LEU A 243 1.30 23.91 15.22
C LEU A 243 2.15 25.15 15.53
N THR A 244 1.82 25.92 16.57
CA THR A 244 2.63 27.07 16.99
C THR A 244 4.00 26.60 17.52
N ASP A 245 4.04 25.53 18.32
CA ASP A 245 5.29 24.96 18.86
C ASP A 245 6.18 24.37 17.75
N ALA A 246 5.55 23.80 16.71
CA ALA A 246 6.22 23.31 15.51
C ALA A 246 6.65 24.44 14.55
N GLY A 247 6.41 25.71 14.88
CA GLY A 247 6.89 26.86 14.12
C GLY A 247 5.98 27.29 12.97
N TYR A 248 4.73 26.82 12.93
CA TYR A 248 3.73 27.29 11.99
C TYR A 248 3.08 28.58 12.49
N ALA A 249 2.94 29.54 11.58
CA ALA A 249 2.31 30.84 11.79
C ALA A 249 0.99 30.94 11.02
N ASP A 250 0.23 32.02 11.22
CA ASP A 250 -1.00 32.34 10.48
C ASP A 250 -1.98 31.16 10.33
N LEU A 251 -2.26 30.50 11.46
CA LEU A 251 -3.16 29.35 11.53
C LEU A 251 -4.58 29.75 11.11
N GLY A 252 -5.05 29.16 10.02
CA GLY A 252 -6.36 29.33 9.42
C GLY A 252 -7.41 28.38 9.99
N SER A 253 -8.42 28.05 9.18
CA SER A 253 -9.55 27.26 9.63
C SER A 253 -9.17 25.80 9.86
N ILE A 254 -9.48 25.28 11.04
CA ILE A 254 -9.30 23.87 11.41
C ILE A 254 -10.48 23.07 10.86
N THR A 255 -10.21 22.14 9.94
CA THR A 255 -11.22 21.26 9.35
C THR A 255 -10.98 19.82 9.81
N ARG A 256 -11.98 19.19 10.42
CA ARG A 256 -11.91 17.79 10.87
C ARG A 256 -12.61 16.87 9.87
N ASP A 257 -11.86 15.94 9.28
CA ASP A 257 -12.38 14.87 8.42
C ASP A 257 -12.09 13.51 9.09
N GLY A 258 -13.09 13.01 9.82
CA GLY A 258 -12.99 11.74 10.54
C GLY A 258 -11.82 11.70 11.54
N PRO A 259 -10.85 10.78 11.40
CA PRO A 259 -9.68 10.71 12.27
C PRO A 259 -8.58 11.75 11.94
N ARG A 260 -8.75 12.58 10.90
CA ARG A 260 -7.75 13.55 10.48
C ARG A 260 -8.20 14.98 10.76
N THR A 261 -7.26 15.82 11.18
CA THR A 261 -7.48 17.25 11.36
C THR A 261 -6.60 18.00 10.37
N THR A 262 -7.17 18.82 9.51
CA THR A 262 -6.43 19.63 8.53
C THR A 262 -6.48 21.10 8.94
N VAL A 263 -5.37 21.81 8.79
CA VAL A 263 -5.23 23.22 9.19
C VAL A 263 -4.45 23.94 8.10
N GLU A 264 -4.98 25.06 7.63
CA GLU A 264 -4.20 25.98 6.80
C GLU A 264 -3.23 26.75 7.70
N ALA A 265 -1.97 26.86 7.31
CA ALA A 265 -0.95 27.54 8.10
C ALA A 265 0.13 28.13 7.18
N VAL A 266 1.02 28.92 7.76
CA VAL A 266 2.25 29.39 7.11
C VAL A 266 3.42 28.65 7.76
N ASN A 267 4.24 27.97 6.94
CA ASN A 267 5.42 27.25 7.46
C ASN A 267 6.55 28.23 7.82
N ALA A 268 7.64 27.74 8.43
CA ALA A 268 8.78 28.57 8.80
C ALA A 268 9.50 29.23 7.59
N ALA A 269 9.27 28.73 6.37
CA ALA A 269 9.77 29.32 5.13
C ALA A 269 8.88 30.47 4.61
N GLY A 270 7.73 30.74 5.25
CA GLY A 270 6.79 31.77 4.86
C GLY A 270 5.80 31.35 3.77
N GLU A 271 5.66 30.04 3.52
CA GLU A 271 4.77 29.50 2.50
C GLU A 271 3.43 29.07 3.10
N ASN A 272 2.34 29.30 2.36
CA ASN A 272 1.02 28.82 2.74
C ASN A 272 0.95 27.30 2.53
N VAL A 273 0.68 26.57 3.60
CA VAL A 273 0.61 25.12 3.60
C VAL A 273 -0.70 24.64 4.20
N THR A 274 -1.15 23.46 3.78
CA THR A 274 -2.19 22.70 4.46
C THR A 274 -1.51 21.59 5.25
N VAL A 275 -1.67 21.62 6.56
CA VAL A 275 -1.07 20.68 7.51
C VAL A 275 -2.15 19.68 7.94
N GLU A 276 -1.89 18.39 7.76
CA GLU A 276 -2.74 17.30 8.25
C GLU A 276 -2.14 16.72 9.52
N LEU A 277 -2.94 16.65 10.57
CA LEU A 277 -2.64 16.11 11.89
C LEU A 277 -3.41 14.80 12.09
N ASN A 278 -2.76 13.82 12.72
CA ASN A 278 -3.42 12.60 13.18
C ASN A 278 -4.20 12.83 14.50
N PRO A 279 -4.95 11.83 15.02
CA PRO A 279 -5.67 11.97 16.29
C PRO A 279 -4.76 12.21 17.51
N ARG A 280 -3.45 12.00 17.38
CA ARG A 280 -2.45 12.26 18.43
C ARG A 280 -1.84 13.66 18.33
N GLY A 281 -2.16 14.41 17.28
CA GLY A 281 -1.62 15.75 17.05
C GLY A 281 -0.24 15.76 16.38
N GLU A 282 0.15 14.70 15.70
CA GLU A 282 1.39 14.69 14.91
C GLU A 282 1.08 15.10 13.47
N VAL A 283 1.93 15.94 12.90
CA VAL A 283 1.85 16.31 11.48
C VAL A 283 2.17 15.08 10.64
N VAL A 284 1.19 14.60 9.87
CA VAL A 284 1.32 13.45 8.98
C VAL A 284 1.49 13.83 7.52
N ARG A 285 1.16 15.09 7.19
CA ARG A 285 1.29 15.62 5.83
C ARG A 285 1.34 17.14 5.88
N GLU A 286 2.29 17.73 5.16
CA GLU A 286 2.30 19.14 4.80
C GLU A 286 2.08 19.23 3.28
N THR A 287 1.28 20.18 2.80
CA THR A 287 1.04 20.37 1.37
C THR A 287 1.02 21.85 1.07
N ALA A 288 2.01 22.34 0.32
CA ALA A 288 2.06 23.73 -0.12
C ALA A 288 0.85 24.09 -1.00
N ARG A 289 0.38 25.34 -0.88
CA ARG A 289 -0.69 25.93 -1.68
C ARG A 289 -0.17 26.94 -2.70
#